data_AF-A0A3L7U085-F1
#
_entry.id   AF-A0A3L7U085-F1
#
_cell.length_a   1.000
_cell.length_b   1.000
_cell.length_c   1.000
_cell.angle_alpha   90.00
_cell.angle_beta   90.00
_cell.angle_gamma   90.00
#
_symmetry.space_group_name_H-M   'P 1'
#
loop_
_entity.id
_entity.type
_entity.pdbx_description
1 polymer ?
#
loop_
_entity_poly.entity_id
_entity_poly.type
_entity_poly.pdbx_seq_one_letter_code
_entity_poly.pdbx_strand_id
1 'polypeptide(L)'
;MFAIRNRSLLAVLAAVVLSGFVASQADEKKDEKKAVPKVKREIKLFNGKNLDGWKNSMFGGDGEIGVEDGQLILDMGNDITGVTWKDEKAL
;
A
#
# COMPACT_ATOMS: atom_id res chain seq x y z
N MET A 1 -7.04 -34.05 -68.28
CA MET A 1 -8.32 -34.77 -68.42
C MET A 1 -8.98 -34.87 -67.04
N PHE A 2 -10.18 -34.31 -66.90
CA PHE A 2 -11.30 -34.62 -65.97
C PHE A 2 -10.95 -35.07 -64.52
N ALA A 3 -11.16 -34.28 -63.46
CA ALA A 3 -12.42 -33.78 -62.87
C ALA A 3 -13.41 -34.88 -62.40
N ILE A 4 -14.01 -34.64 -61.21
CA ILE A 4 -15.23 -35.25 -60.62
C ILE A 4 -14.93 -36.55 -59.81
N ARG A 5 -15.44 -36.82 -58.61
CA ARG A 5 -16.74 -36.49 -58.00
C ARG A 5 -16.75 -36.73 -56.48
N ASN A 6 -17.33 -35.77 -55.77
CA ASN A 6 -17.92 -35.87 -54.45
C ASN A 6 -18.57 -37.24 -54.15
N ARG A 7 -18.21 -37.86 -53.02
CA ARG A 7 -19.06 -38.83 -52.31
C ARG A 7 -19.21 -38.37 -50.87
N SER A 8 -20.14 -37.44 -50.68
CA SER A 8 -20.76 -37.16 -49.41
C SER A 8 -21.39 -38.43 -48.83
N LEU A 9 -21.56 -38.44 -47.50
CA LEU A 9 -22.31 -39.41 -46.69
C LEU A 9 -21.49 -40.62 -46.21
N LEU A 10 -20.78 -40.46 -45.09
CA LEU A 10 -20.70 -41.40 -43.95
C LEU A 10 -19.51 -41.07 -43.05
N ALA A 11 -19.56 -39.91 -42.38
CA ALA A 11 -18.85 -39.68 -41.12
C ALA A 11 -19.45 -38.45 -40.40
N VAL A 12 -20.77 -38.46 -40.19
CA VAL A 12 -21.51 -37.47 -39.39
C VAL A 12 -21.27 -37.65 -37.87
N LEU A 13 -20.25 -38.40 -37.45
CA LEU A 13 -20.01 -38.76 -36.04
C LEU A 13 -18.52 -38.66 -35.66
N ALA A 14 -17.91 -37.52 -35.96
CA ALA A 14 -16.78 -36.99 -35.19
C ALA A 14 -17.14 -35.54 -34.81
N ALA A 15 -18.24 -35.43 -34.07
CA ALA A 15 -18.70 -34.18 -33.53
C ALA A 15 -17.71 -33.69 -32.46
N VAL A 16 -17.48 -32.38 -32.49
CA VAL A 16 -17.05 -31.56 -31.34
C VAL A 16 -15.56 -31.58 -30.99
N VAL A 17 -14.67 -30.97 -31.81
CA VAL A 17 -13.55 -30.12 -31.27
C VAL A 17 -13.05 -29.05 -32.26
N LEU A 18 -13.90 -28.47 -33.13
CA LEU A 18 -13.46 -27.47 -34.13
C LEU A 18 -14.21 -26.13 -34.06
N SER A 19 -14.69 -25.73 -32.87
CA SER A 19 -15.35 -24.44 -32.65
C SER A 19 -14.69 -23.62 -31.54
N GLY A 20 -13.36 -23.52 -31.57
CA GLY A 20 -12.58 -22.82 -30.55
C GLY A 20 -11.50 -21.88 -31.08
N PHE A 21 -11.61 -21.39 -32.32
CA PHE A 21 -10.81 -20.24 -32.76
C PHE A 21 -11.63 -18.97 -32.55
N VAL A 22 -11.83 -18.60 -31.29
CA VAL A 22 -12.10 -17.20 -30.96
C VAL A 22 -10.75 -16.52 -31.02
N ALA A 23 -10.58 -15.66 -32.02
CA ALA A 23 -9.44 -14.77 -32.15
C ALA A 23 -9.18 -14.11 -30.80
N SER A 24 -8.03 -14.44 -30.21
CA SER A 24 -7.49 -13.76 -29.04
C SER A 24 -7.30 -12.31 -29.43
N GLN A 25 -8.27 -11.47 -29.05
CA GLN A 25 -8.16 -10.03 -29.13
C GLN A 25 -6.87 -9.64 -28.44
N ALA A 26 -6.06 -8.89 -29.18
CA ALA A 26 -4.86 -8.27 -28.69
C ALA A 26 -5.16 -7.56 -27.37
N ASP A 27 -4.47 -8.01 -26.32
CA ASP A 27 -4.36 -7.28 -25.07
C ASP A 27 -3.65 -5.95 -25.37
N GLU A 28 -4.41 -4.91 -25.72
CA GLU A 28 -4.00 -3.55 -25.41
C GLU A 28 -4.05 -3.42 -23.89
N LYS A 29 -2.94 -3.79 -23.24
CA LYS A 29 -2.62 -3.34 -21.88
C LYS A 29 -2.49 -1.83 -21.93
N LYS A 30 -3.64 -1.18 -21.81
CA LYS A 30 -3.79 0.23 -21.51
C LYS A 30 -3.06 0.45 -20.18
N ASP A 31 -1.91 1.11 -20.24
CA ASP A 31 -1.14 1.54 -19.09
C ASP A 31 -2.02 2.36 -18.16
N GLU A 32 -2.65 1.69 -17.20
CA GLU A 32 -3.16 2.33 -16.01
C GLU A 32 -1.94 2.80 -15.21
N LYS A 33 -1.53 4.05 -15.48
CA LYS A 33 -0.73 4.83 -14.53
C LYS A 33 -1.51 4.89 -13.23
N LYS A 34 -1.25 3.90 -12.36
CA LYS A 34 -1.67 3.85 -10.96
C LYS A 34 -1.26 5.19 -10.36
N ALA A 35 -2.25 6.04 -10.06
CA ALA A 35 -2.01 7.35 -9.48
C ALA A 35 -1.21 7.15 -8.18
N VAL A 36 0.04 7.60 -8.18
CA VAL A 36 0.88 7.61 -6.98
C VAL A 36 0.11 8.44 -5.94
N PRO A 37 -0.14 7.91 -4.72
CA PRO A 37 -0.81 8.67 -3.69
C PRO A 37 -0.06 9.98 -3.49
N LYS A 38 -0.76 11.12 -3.51
CA LYS A 38 -0.17 12.40 -3.13
C LYS A 38 0.40 12.24 -1.72
N VAL A 39 1.73 12.25 -1.61
CA VAL A 39 2.43 12.12 -0.34
C VAL A 39 1.93 13.25 0.57
N LYS A 40 1.31 12.87 1.70
CA LYS A 40 0.97 13.82 2.77
C LYS A 40 2.27 14.50 3.22
N ARG A 41 2.20 15.80 3.53
CA ARG A 41 3.37 16.58 3.99
C ARG A 41 4.08 15.83 5.13
N GLU A 42 5.39 15.66 4.99
CA GLU A 42 6.24 15.14 6.06
C GLU A 42 6.52 16.25 7.08
N ILE A 43 6.40 15.93 8.36
CA ILE A 43 6.60 16.88 9.47
C ILE A 43 7.60 16.28 10.45
N LYS A 44 8.62 17.06 10.82
CA LYS A 44 9.57 16.69 11.88
C LYS A 44 8.98 17.05 13.24
N LEU A 45 8.55 16.03 13.99
CA LEU A 45 7.97 16.22 15.33
C LEU A 45 9.04 16.34 16.44
N PHE A 46 10.26 15.87 16.21
CA PHE A 46 11.32 15.98 17.20
C PHE A 46 12.57 16.61 16.57
N ASN A 47 13.16 17.56 17.27
CA ASN A 47 14.31 18.32 16.78
C ASN A 47 15.67 17.76 17.23
N GLY A 48 15.68 16.72 18.08
CA GLY A 48 16.90 16.11 18.60
C GLY A 48 17.69 16.97 19.58
N LYS A 49 17.09 18.02 20.14
CA LYS A 49 17.79 18.99 21.01
C LYS A 49 17.05 19.29 22.30
N ASN A 50 15.72 19.41 22.26
CA ASN A 50 14.92 19.81 23.41
C ASN A 50 13.48 19.28 23.27
N LEU A 51 12.64 19.61 24.25
CA LEU A 51 11.23 19.20 24.31
C LEU A 51 10.29 20.17 23.58
N ASP A 52 10.78 21.00 22.66
CA ASP A 52 9.92 21.88 21.88
C ASP A 52 8.87 21.07 21.10
N GLY A 53 7.62 21.49 21.20
CA GLY A 53 6.48 20.76 20.63
C GLY A 53 5.89 19.68 21.53
N TRP A 54 6.57 19.29 22.61
CA TRP A 54 6.09 18.25 23.54
C TRP A 54 5.73 18.83 24.91
N LYS A 55 4.84 18.15 25.63
CA LYS A 55 4.52 18.39 27.05
C LYS A 55 4.35 17.06 27.77
N ASN A 56 4.57 17.02 29.08
CA ASN A 56 4.24 15.85 29.90
C ASN A 56 2.72 15.59 29.82
N SER A 57 2.33 14.31 29.67
CA SER A 57 0.93 13.87 29.67
C SER A 57 0.30 13.87 31.05
N MET A 58 1.10 13.90 32.12
CA MET A 58 0.70 14.01 33.53
C MET A 58 -0.17 12.84 34.00
N PHE A 59 0.29 11.60 33.76
CA PHE A 59 -0.43 10.41 34.22
C PHE A 59 -0.35 10.23 35.74
N GLY A 60 0.63 10.86 36.39
CA GLY A 60 0.82 10.81 37.84
C GLY A 60 1.79 9.71 38.21
N GLY A 61 2.93 10.09 38.80
CA GLY A 61 4.05 9.16 39.00
C GLY A 61 4.90 8.94 37.75
N ASP A 62 4.83 9.83 36.77
CA ASP A 62 5.73 9.85 35.61
C ASP A 62 7.21 9.96 36.07
N GLY A 63 8.09 9.25 35.38
CA GLY A 63 9.54 9.40 35.53
C GLY A 63 10.06 10.71 34.95
N GLU A 64 11.37 10.94 35.05
CA GLU A 64 12.00 12.11 34.44
C GLU A 64 11.86 12.07 32.91
N ILE A 65 11.69 13.25 32.32
CA ILE A 65 11.54 13.43 30.86
C ILE A 65 12.58 14.44 30.40
N GLY A 66 13.40 14.04 29.44
CA GLY A 66 14.54 14.83 29.00
C GLY A 66 15.00 14.54 27.58
N VAL A 67 16.09 15.18 27.18
CA VAL A 67 16.78 14.89 25.92
C VAL A 67 18.25 14.64 26.21
N GLU A 68 18.74 13.46 25.82
CA GLU A 68 20.13 13.04 25.99
C GLU A 68 20.64 12.45 24.68
N ASP A 69 21.84 12.84 24.23
CA ASP A 69 22.47 12.37 23.00
C ASP A 69 21.56 12.39 21.76
N GLY A 70 20.71 13.42 21.67
CA GLY A 70 19.76 13.59 20.57
C GLY A 70 18.55 12.66 20.61
N GLN A 71 18.31 11.98 21.72
CA GLN A 71 17.19 11.08 21.96
C GLN A 71 16.24 11.67 22.99
N LEU A 72 14.94 11.47 22.78
CA LEU A 72 13.92 11.78 23.78
C LEU A 72 13.91 10.65 24.83
N ILE A 73 14.21 10.99 26.08
CA ILE A 73 14.28 10.03 27.19
C ILE A 73 13.01 10.14 28.03
N LEU A 74 12.38 9.00 28.27
CA LEU A 74 11.27 8.83 29.20
C LEU A 74 11.70 7.77 30.21
N ASP A 75 12.08 8.21 31.40
CA ASP A 75 12.47 7.29 32.46
C ASP A 75 11.27 6.50 32.99
N MET A 76 11.57 5.41 33.69
CA MET A 76 10.55 4.61 34.34
C MET A 76 9.80 5.43 35.39
N GLY A 77 8.50 5.61 35.17
CA GLY A 77 7.55 6.04 36.18
C GLY A 77 7.04 4.87 37.01
N ASN A 78 6.08 5.16 37.90
CA ASN A 78 5.41 4.15 38.72
C ASN A 78 4.61 3.16 37.85
N ASP A 79 3.76 3.69 36.96
CA ASP A 79 2.94 2.91 36.04
C ASP A 79 3.28 3.24 34.58
N ILE A 80 3.31 4.52 34.24
CA ILE A 80 3.61 5.01 32.89
C ILE A 80 4.23 6.41 32.94
N THR A 81 5.13 6.67 31.99
CA THR A 81 5.65 8.00 31.66
C THR A 81 5.22 8.31 30.24
N GLY A 82 4.71 9.52 29.97
CA GLY A 82 4.33 9.87 28.61
C GLY A 82 4.39 11.35 28.28
N VAL A 83 4.48 11.62 26.98
CA VAL A 83 4.45 12.98 26.42
C VAL A 83 3.34 13.11 25.38
N THR A 84 2.80 14.32 25.25
CA THR A 84 1.79 14.69 24.27
C THR A 84 2.31 15.80 23.37
N TRP A 85 2.06 15.68 22.06
CA TRP A 85 2.35 16.74 21.10
C TRP A 85 1.42 17.93 21.32
N LYS A 86 1.98 19.15 21.38
CA LYS A 86 1.24 20.36 21.74
C LYS A 86 0.70 21.15 20.54
N ASP A 87 1.21 20.89 19.34
CA ASP A 87 0.85 21.64 18.14
C ASP A 87 -0.08 20.85 17.21
N GLU A 88 -1.36 20.86 17.55
CA GLU A 88 -2.42 20.21 16.77
C GLU A 88 -2.56 20.79 15.35
N LYS A 89 -2.11 22.03 15.10
CA LYS A 89 -2.22 22.69 13.79
C LYS A 89 -1.10 22.27 12.83
N ALA A 90 -0.01 21.70 13.37
CA ALA A 90 1.09 21.19 12.57
C ALA A 90 0.77 19.85 11.91
N LEU A 91 -0.26 19.12 12.36
CA LEU A 91 -0.68 17.79 11.88
C LEU A 91 -1.80 17.88 10.82
#